data_AF-A0A924AB19-F1
#
_entry.id   AF-A0A924AB19-F1
#
_cell.length_a   1.000
_cell.length_b   1.000
_cell.length_c   1.000
_cell.angle_alpha   90.00
_cell.angle_beta   90.00
_cell.angle_gamma   90.00
#
_symmetry.space_group_name_H-M   'P 1'
#
loop_
_entity.id
_entity.type
_entity.pdbx_description
1 polymer ?
#
loop_
_entity_poly.entity_id
_entity_poly.type
_entity_poly.pdbx_seq_one_letter_code
_entity_poly.pdbx_strand_id
1 'polypeptide(L)'
;MSFLNQLKSQASALQDQKSTVNQNLEANTVQTEAACLVVWHYVSDLCRQLNIISPLGPKFSLDGKTPWPAMKLVDFRADFRKQKLRDKEVYDYIGIGWQITPQMGAPVGGVVSVNFPPDLERVQSRLATGMIKHERKEVRHPEKNTLQAIRFEYITETRGSVTIKPDHDNATLAFRLVNANGFEVVNTTWPAGKVQTDVLDEMAKLIVAQPSRFV
;
A
#
# COMPACT_ATOMS: atom_id res chain seq x y z
N MET A 1 30.24 24.37 -47.40
CA MET A 1 29.76 24.53 -46.01
C MET A 1 30.86 24.08 -45.06
N SER A 2 31.15 24.84 -44.00
CA SER A 2 32.20 24.51 -43.02
C SER A 2 31.70 23.49 -41.98
N PHE A 3 32.58 22.58 -41.52
CA PHE A 3 32.32 21.63 -40.44
C PHE A 3 31.83 22.32 -39.16
N LEU A 4 32.33 23.53 -38.86
CA LEU A 4 31.86 24.34 -37.73
C LEU A 4 30.37 24.70 -37.84
N ASN A 5 29.85 24.93 -39.04
CA ASN A 5 28.43 25.21 -39.23
C ASN A 5 27.57 23.96 -39.03
N GLN A 6 28.08 22.77 -39.38
CA GLN A 6 27.43 21.49 -39.08
C GLN A 6 27.40 21.24 -37.57
N LEU A 7 28.52 21.48 -36.87
CA LEU A 7 28.59 21.38 -35.41
C LEU A 7 27.64 22.37 -34.71
N LYS A 8 27.55 23.61 -35.19
CA LYS A 8 26.60 24.61 -34.65
C LYS A 8 25.15 24.17 -34.84
N SER A 9 24.79 23.67 -36.02
CA SER A 9 23.45 23.15 -36.29
C SER A 9 23.10 21.95 -35.39
N GLN A 10 24.04 21.00 -35.23
CA GLN A 10 23.86 19.87 -34.32
C GLN A 10 23.75 20.31 -32.85
N ALA A 11 24.56 21.28 -32.42
CA ALA A 11 24.50 21.82 -31.06
C ALA A 11 23.17 22.52 -30.78
N SER A 12 22.67 23.35 -31.71
CA SER A 12 21.37 24.00 -31.60
C SER A 12 20.23 22.98 -31.53
N ALA A 13 20.21 21.98 -32.41
CA ALA A 13 19.19 20.94 -32.38
C ALA A 13 19.18 20.15 -31.06
N LEU A 14 20.35 19.82 -30.52
CA LEU A 14 20.48 19.16 -29.21
C LEU A 14 20.05 20.07 -28.05
N GLN A 15 20.31 21.37 -28.14
CA GLN A 15 19.90 22.35 -27.13
C GLN A 15 18.39 22.54 -27.12
N ASP A 16 17.76 22.63 -28.30
CA ASP A 16 16.32 22.74 -28.45
C ASP A 16 15.62 21.49 -27.90
N GLN A 17 16.12 20.29 -28.25
CA GLN A 17 15.57 19.03 -27.72
C GLN A 17 15.67 18.96 -26.19
N LYS A 18 16.80 19.37 -25.60
CA LYS A 18 16.97 19.45 -24.14
C LYS A 18 16.00 20.44 -23.51
N SER A 19 15.73 21.58 -24.16
CA SER A 19 14.82 22.59 -23.65
C SER A 19 13.37 22.06 -23.56
N THR A 20 12.89 21.38 -24.60
CA THR A 20 11.56 20.77 -24.63
C THR A 20 11.42 19.67 -23.58
N VAL A 21 12.43 18.82 -23.42
CA VAL A 21 12.43 17.76 -22.39
C VAL A 21 12.36 18.39 -20.99
N ASN A 22 13.15 19.42 -20.72
CA ASN A 22 13.12 20.10 -19.42
C ASN A 22 11.76 20.75 -19.13
N GLN A 23 11.14 21.40 -20.12
CA GLN A 23 9.80 21.99 -19.96
C GLN A 23 8.74 20.93 -19.63
N ASN A 24 8.78 19.78 -20.31
CA ASN A 24 7.87 18.66 -20.02
C ASN A 24 8.06 18.10 -18.61
N LEU A 25 9.32 17.92 -18.19
CA LEU A 25 9.65 17.43 -16.84
C LEU A 25 9.21 18.41 -15.75
N GLU A 26 9.35 19.72 -15.99
CA GLU A 26 8.84 20.74 -15.07
C GLU A 26 7.32 20.73 -14.97
N ALA A 27 6.62 20.63 -16.10
CA ALA A 27 5.15 20.52 -16.12
C ALA A 27 4.67 19.28 -15.37
N ASN A 28 5.30 18.12 -15.62
CA ASN A 28 4.98 16.87 -14.93
C ASN A 28 5.24 16.99 -13.43
N THR A 29 6.35 17.61 -13.03
CA THR A 29 6.67 17.84 -11.61
C THR A 29 5.59 18.69 -10.93
N VAL A 30 5.19 19.81 -11.55
CA VAL A 30 4.15 20.71 -11.01
C VAL A 30 2.82 19.96 -10.87
N GLN A 31 2.42 19.20 -11.89
CA GLN A 31 1.17 18.45 -11.86
C GLN A 31 1.17 17.35 -10.78
N THR A 32 2.27 16.61 -10.64
CA THR A 32 2.41 15.58 -9.60
C THR A 32 2.39 16.17 -8.21
N GLU A 33 3.06 17.30 -7.98
CA GLU A 33 3.07 17.96 -6.67
C GLU A 33 1.69 18.51 -6.29
N ALA A 34 0.94 19.06 -7.25
CA ALA A 34 -0.44 19.48 -7.03
C ALA A 34 -1.32 18.29 -6.61
N ALA A 35 -1.20 17.15 -7.31
CA ALA A 35 -1.91 15.92 -6.94
C ALA A 35 -1.50 15.42 -5.55
N CYS A 36 -0.21 15.43 -5.21
CA CYS A 36 0.27 15.03 -3.89
C CYS A 36 -0.29 15.91 -2.77
N LEU A 37 -0.43 17.21 -3.00
CA LEU A 37 -1.02 18.13 -2.03
C LEU A 37 -2.52 17.85 -1.80
N VAL A 38 -3.27 17.57 -2.88
CA VAL A 38 -4.67 17.13 -2.79
C VAL A 38 -4.78 15.83 -1.99
N VAL A 39 -3.96 14.83 -2.33
CA VAL A 39 -3.88 13.55 -1.64
C VAL A 39 -3.60 13.76 -0.16
N TRP A 40 -2.56 14.54 0.18
CA TRP A 40 -2.14 14.79 1.55
C TRP A 40 -3.28 15.38 2.40
N HIS A 41 -3.96 16.42 1.89
CA HIS A 41 -5.07 17.03 2.60
C HIS A 41 -6.24 16.06 2.80
N TYR A 42 -6.59 15.31 1.76
CA TYR A 42 -7.65 14.31 1.83
C TYR A 42 -7.35 13.21 2.85
N VAL A 43 -6.17 12.58 2.77
CA VAL A 43 -5.82 11.45 3.63
C VAL A 43 -5.65 11.86 5.09
N SER A 44 -5.17 13.10 5.33
CA SER A 44 -5.06 13.66 6.67
C SER A 44 -6.43 13.83 7.33
N ASP A 45 -7.41 14.39 6.60
CA ASP A 45 -8.76 14.52 7.13
C ASP A 45 -9.44 13.16 7.27
N LEU A 46 -9.29 12.27 6.27
CA LEU A 46 -9.80 10.90 6.33
C LEU A 46 -9.33 10.18 7.59
N CYS A 47 -8.02 10.18 7.89
CA CYS A 47 -7.49 9.53 9.09
C CYS A 47 -8.15 10.06 10.37
N ARG A 48 -8.36 11.38 10.45
CA ARG A 48 -9.03 12.01 11.59
C ARG A 48 -10.47 11.52 11.72
N GLN A 49 -11.24 11.48 10.64
CA GLN A 49 -12.63 11.00 10.66
C GLN A 49 -12.71 9.51 10.99
N LEU A 50 -11.85 8.68 10.38
CA LEU A 50 -11.82 7.24 10.62
C LEU A 50 -11.47 6.89 12.07
N ASN A 51 -10.60 7.67 12.71
CA ASN A 51 -10.29 7.50 14.14
C ASN A 51 -11.48 7.81 15.05
N ILE A 52 -12.39 8.72 14.66
CA ILE A 52 -13.60 9.03 15.42
C ILE A 52 -14.62 7.89 15.29
N ILE A 53 -14.87 7.42 14.07
CA ILE A 53 -15.92 6.42 13.82
C ILE A 53 -15.47 4.98 14.09
N SER A 54 -14.15 4.70 14.05
CA SER A 54 -13.57 3.36 14.23
C SER A 54 -14.30 2.28 13.43
N PRO A 55 -14.25 2.32 12.09
CA PRO A 55 -15.10 1.50 11.23
C PRO A 55 -14.80 0.01 11.39
N LEU A 56 -15.75 -0.82 10.96
CA LEU A 56 -15.56 -2.27 10.87
C LEU A 56 -14.46 -2.59 9.86
N GLY A 57 -13.63 -3.57 10.19
CA GLY A 57 -12.58 -4.08 9.32
C GLY A 57 -13.06 -5.23 8.42
N PRO A 58 -12.27 -5.59 7.39
CA PRO A 58 -12.59 -6.72 6.52
C PRO A 58 -12.52 -8.05 7.29
N LYS A 59 -13.12 -9.09 6.70
CA LYS A 59 -13.06 -10.46 7.24
C LYS A 59 -11.71 -11.08 6.93
N PHE A 60 -10.94 -11.40 7.96
CA PHE A 60 -9.65 -12.06 7.82
C PHE A 60 -9.75 -13.57 8.04
N SER A 61 -8.96 -14.33 7.29
CA SER A 61 -8.75 -15.76 7.51
C SER A 61 -7.41 -16.17 6.91
N LEU A 62 -6.62 -16.96 7.65
CA LEU A 62 -5.31 -17.43 7.18
C LEU A 62 -5.45 -18.62 6.22
N ASP A 63 -6.31 -19.57 6.54
CA ASP A 63 -6.57 -20.79 5.74
C ASP A 63 -7.77 -20.65 4.79
N GLY A 64 -8.57 -19.59 4.95
CA GLY A 64 -9.83 -19.37 4.23
C GLY A 64 -11.04 -20.10 4.85
N LYS A 65 -10.84 -20.85 5.94
CA LYS A 65 -11.87 -21.67 6.60
C LYS A 65 -12.14 -21.19 8.02
N THR A 66 -11.10 -20.74 8.71
CA THR A 66 -11.13 -20.26 10.09
C THR A 66 -11.18 -18.73 10.05
N PRO A 67 -12.36 -18.10 10.17
CA PRO A 67 -12.46 -16.65 10.19
C PRO A 67 -11.91 -16.09 11.51
N TRP A 68 -11.27 -14.94 11.43
CA TRP A 68 -10.97 -14.11 12.59
C TRP A 68 -12.27 -13.57 13.21
N PRO A 69 -12.25 -13.15 14.49
CA PRO A 69 -13.37 -12.44 15.08
C PRO A 69 -13.69 -11.16 14.30
N ALA A 70 -14.84 -10.54 14.58
CA ALA A 70 -15.15 -9.23 14.01
C ALA A 70 -14.05 -8.24 14.37
N MET A 71 -13.47 -7.59 13.36
CA MET A 71 -12.35 -6.65 13.51
C MET A 71 -12.84 -5.22 13.35
N LYS A 72 -12.09 -4.26 13.90
CA LYS A 72 -12.25 -2.83 13.68
C LYS A 72 -10.92 -2.20 13.28
N LEU A 73 -11.01 -1.08 12.58
CA LEU A 73 -9.85 -0.30 12.15
C LEU A 73 -9.67 0.89 13.10
N VAL A 74 -8.46 1.07 13.63
CA VAL A 74 -8.16 2.11 14.63
C VAL A 74 -6.75 2.66 14.45
N ASP A 75 -6.45 3.79 15.09
CA ASP A 75 -5.12 4.42 15.10
C ASP A 75 -4.59 4.71 13.69
N PHE A 76 -5.46 5.28 12.85
CA PHE A 76 -5.10 5.80 11.53
C PHE A 76 -4.13 6.96 11.68
N ARG A 77 -3.02 6.90 10.95
CA ARG A 77 -2.00 7.95 10.90
C ARG A 77 -1.61 8.18 9.46
N ALA A 78 -1.44 9.44 9.09
CA ALA A 78 -0.89 9.83 7.82
C ALA A 78 0.45 10.55 8.04
N ASP A 79 1.42 10.27 7.18
CA ASP A 79 2.70 10.95 7.12
C ASP A 79 3.12 11.19 5.67
N PHE A 80 4.10 12.06 5.48
CA PHE A 80 4.73 12.23 4.19
C PHE A 80 6.22 12.50 4.39
N ARG A 81 6.98 12.23 3.33
CA ARG A 81 8.39 12.60 3.24
C ARG A 81 8.61 13.44 1.99
N LYS A 82 9.52 14.40 2.07
CA LYS A 82 10.03 15.15 0.92
C LYS A 82 11.46 14.75 0.58
N GLN A 83 11.82 14.95 -0.66
CA GLN A 83 13.18 14.79 -1.19
C GLN A 83 13.53 15.96 -2.12
N LYS A 84 14.81 16.11 -2.44
CA LYS A 84 15.26 17.05 -3.47
C LYS A 84 15.25 16.37 -4.83
N LEU A 85 14.57 16.97 -5.80
CA LEU A 85 14.59 16.61 -7.21
C LEU A 85 14.85 17.87 -8.03
N ARG A 86 15.96 17.90 -8.79
CA ARG A 86 16.33 19.05 -9.65
C ARG A 86 16.28 20.39 -8.90
N ASP A 87 16.92 20.44 -7.73
CA ASP A 87 16.98 21.59 -6.81
C ASP A 87 15.63 22.07 -6.24
N LYS A 88 14.55 21.31 -6.42
CA LYS A 88 13.24 21.56 -5.81
C LYS A 88 12.92 20.51 -4.76
N GLU A 89 12.26 20.91 -3.68
CA GLU A 89 11.70 19.96 -2.71
C GLU A 89 10.37 19.43 -3.22
N VAL A 90 10.28 18.11 -3.39
CA VAL A 90 9.10 17.41 -3.89
C VAL A 90 8.72 16.28 -2.94
N TYR A 91 7.48 15.80 -3.00
CA TYR A 91 7.07 14.63 -2.22
C TYR A 91 7.85 13.39 -2.67
N ASP A 92 8.40 12.63 -1.73
CA ASP A 92 9.00 11.31 -1.98
C ASP A 92 7.95 10.21 -1.84
N TYR A 93 7.17 10.26 -0.76
CA TYR A 93 6.00 9.40 -0.56
C TYR A 93 5.00 10.04 0.41
N ILE A 94 3.75 9.57 0.33
CA ILE A 94 2.70 9.80 1.33
C ILE A 94 2.28 8.44 1.89
N GLY A 95 2.30 8.29 3.20
CA GLY A 95 1.98 7.07 3.93
C GLY A 95 0.69 7.21 4.72
N ILE A 96 -0.09 6.14 4.78
CA ILE A 96 -1.20 5.95 5.72
C ILE A 96 -0.98 4.61 6.40
N GLY A 97 -1.11 4.54 7.72
CA GLY A 97 -1.06 3.29 8.47
C GLY A 97 -2.16 3.22 9.51
N TRP A 98 -2.67 2.02 9.78
CA TRP A 98 -3.67 1.78 10.83
C TRP A 98 -3.49 0.39 11.45
N GLN A 99 -4.11 0.22 12.62
CA GLN A 99 -4.18 -1.05 13.33
C GLN A 99 -5.52 -1.72 13.08
N ILE A 100 -5.49 -3.05 13.01
CA ILE A 100 -6.66 -3.90 12.84
C ILE A 100 -6.73 -4.82 14.05
N THR A 101 -7.71 -4.55 14.91
CA THR A 101 -7.86 -5.23 16.22
C THR A 101 -9.26 -5.80 16.37
N PRO A 102 -9.49 -6.78 17.25
CA PRO A 102 -10.84 -7.28 17.49
C PRO A 102 -11.78 -6.16 17.96
N GLN A 103 -13.01 -6.19 17.46
CA GLN A 103 -14.03 -5.21 17.80
C GLN A 103 -14.37 -5.25 19.29
N MET A 104 -14.43 -6.46 19.86
CA MET A 104 -14.68 -6.70 21.29
C MET A 104 -13.55 -7.51 21.90
N GLY A 105 -13.11 -7.10 23.10
CA GLY A 105 -12.08 -7.80 23.87
C GLY A 105 -10.65 -7.52 23.40
N ALA A 106 -9.70 -8.18 24.06
CA ALA A 106 -8.29 -8.14 23.70
C ALA A 106 -8.01 -9.06 22.50
N PRO A 107 -6.90 -8.84 21.75
CA PRO A 107 -6.42 -9.78 20.74
C PRO A 107 -6.39 -11.21 21.28
N VAL A 108 -7.05 -12.13 20.58
CA VAL A 108 -7.21 -13.53 21.00
C VAL A 108 -6.19 -14.40 20.26
N GLY A 109 -5.67 -15.41 20.95
CA GLY A 109 -4.86 -16.45 20.32
C GLY A 109 -5.71 -17.28 19.34
N GLY A 110 -5.28 -17.32 18.08
CA GLY A 110 -5.81 -18.20 17.05
C GLY A 110 -4.87 -19.37 16.77
N VAL A 111 -5.43 -20.48 16.29
CA VAL A 111 -4.67 -21.66 15.89
C VAL A 111 -5.10 -22.10 14.51
N VAL A 112 -4.13 -22.33 13.62
CA VAL A 112 -4.37 -22.96 12.31
C VAL A 112 -3.40 -24.11 12.16
N SER A 113 -3.91 -25.29 11.82
CA SER A 113 -3.10 -26.49 11.55
C SER A 113 -3.23 -26.86 10.09
N VAL A 114 -2.10 -27.03 9.41
CA VAL A 114 -2.02 -27.39 7.98
C VAL A 114 -1.23 -28.68 7.81
N ASN A 115 -1.74 -29.57 6.97
CA ASN A 115 -1.14 -30.87 6.67
C ASN A 115 -0.87 -31.07 5.16
N PHE A 116 -1.19 -30.07 4.32
CA PHE A 116 -0.96 -30.10 2.88
C PHE A 116 -0.09 -28.92 2.43
N PRO A 117 0.88 -29.12 1.50
CA PRO A 117 1.80 -28.07 1.07
C PRO A 117 1.14 -26.79 0.50
N PRO A 118 0.09 -26.84 -0.35
CA PRO A 118 -0.52 -25.62 -0.88
C PRO A 118 -1.19 -24.74 0.20
N ASP A 119 -1.78 -25.38 1.22
CA ASP A 119 -2.40 -24.66 2.34
C ASP A 119 -1.32 -24.07 3.27
N LEU A 120 -0.17 -24.74 3.41
CA LEU A 120 0.98 -24.22 4.15
C LEU A 120 1.52 -22.94 3.50
N GLU A 121 1.77 -22.95 2.19
CA GLU A 121 2.26 -21.78 1.45
C GLU A 121 1.29 -20.60 1.56
N ARG A 122 -0.01 -20.87 1.45
CA ARG A 122 -1.06 -19.84 1.61
C ARG A 122 -1.02 -19.22 3.00
N VAL A 123 -0.99 -20.05 4.06
CA VAL A 123 -0.97 -19.56 5.44
C VAL A 123 0.31 -18.78 5.71
N GLN A 124 1.47 -19.26 5.26
CA GLN A 124 2.75 -18.56 5.42
C GLN A 124 2.77 -17.22 4.70
N SER A 125 2.29 -17.17 3.45
CA SER A 125 2.17 -15.94 2.69
C SER A 125 1.30 -14.92 3.41
N ARG A 126 0.11 -15.33 3.89
CA ARG A 126 -0.81 -14.44 4.63
C ARG A 126 -0.26 -13.99 5.98
N LEU A 127 0.44 -14.86 6.71
CA LEU A 127 1.14 -14.48 7.94
C LEU A 127 2.23 -13.44 7.67
N ALA A 128 2.98 -13.59 6.58
CA ALA A 128 4.01 -12.64 6.17
C ALA A 128 3.41 -11.28 5.74
N THR A 129 2.39 -11.29 4.87
CA THR A 129 1.68 -10.07 4.43
C THR A 129 0.97 -9.36 5.58
N GLY A 130 0.37 -10.12 6.50
CA GLY A 130 -0.27 -9.61 7.70
C GLY A 130 0.71 -9.09 8.76
N MET A 131 2.01 -9.35 8.64
CA MET A 131 3.00 -9.07 9.70
C MET A 131 2.54 -9.61 11.07
N ILE A 132 1.90 -10.78 11.06
CA ILE A 132 1.24 -11.34 12.24
C ILE A 132 2.28 -12.03 13.11
N LYS A 133 2.26 -11.73 14.41
CA LYS A 133 3.05 -12.46 15.41
C LYS A 133 2.54 -13.89 15.52
N HIS A 134 3.41 -14.86 15.24
CA HIS A 134 3.06 -16.26 15.26
C HIS A 134 4.21 -17.15 15.73
N GLU A 135 3.86 -18.32 16.24
CA GLU A 135 4.76 -19.41 16.57
C GLU A 135 4.43 -20.61 15.66
N ARG A 136 5.46 -21.26 15.12
CA ARG A 136 5.33 -22.45 14.28
C ARG A 136 5.72 -23.69 15.09
N LYS A 137 4.80 -24.64 15.21
CA LYS A 137 5.02 -25.93 15.90
C LYS A 137 4.84 -27.08 14.92
N GLU A 138 5.77 -28.01 14.92
CA GLU A 138 5.62 -29.28 14.21
C GLU A 138 4.83 -30.25 15.07
N VAL A 139 3.66 -30.68 14.60
CA VAL A 139 2.86 -31.72 15.23
C VAL A 139 3.27 -33.04 14.61
N ARG A 140 3.86 -33.92 15.42
CA ARG A 140 4.33 -35.24 15.01
C ARG A 140 3.46 -36.34 15.61
N HIS A 141 3.37 -37.47 14.92
CA HIS A 141 2.66 -38.64 15.41
C HIS A 141 3.36 -39.20 16.67
N PRO A 142 2.66 -39.43 17.79
CA PRO A 142 3.27 -39.78 19.09
C PRO A 142 4.08 -41.08 19.04
N GLU A 143 3.66 -42.07 18.24
CA GLU A 143 4.34 -43.37 18.15
C GLU A 143 5.38 -43.47 17.03
N LYS A 144 5.18 -42.77 15.91
CA LYS A 144 5.99 -42.93 14.68
C LYS A 144 6.93 -41.76 14.43
N ASN A 145 6.81 -40.69 15.21
CA ASN A 145 7.56 -39.43 15.09
C ASN A 145 7.54 -38.80 13.68
N THR A 146 6.57 -39.19 12.85
CA THR A 146 6.34 -38.65 11.50
C THR A 146 5.63 -37.31 11.59
N LEU A 147 5.98 -36.37 10.71
CA LEU A 147 5.32 -35.06 10.64
C LEU A 147 3.87 -35.24 10.19
N GLN A 148 2.92 -34.84 11.04
CA GLN A 148 1.49 -34.96 10.78
C GLN A 148 0.88 -33.64 10.31
N ALA A 149 1.28 -32.54 10.94
CA ALA A 149 0.83 -31.19 10.58
C ALA A 149 1.82 -30.15 11.07
N ILE A 150 1.76 -28.96 10.48
CA ILE A 150 2.38 -27.75 11.00
C ILE A 150 1.27 -26.91 11.62
N ARG A 151 1.41 -26.58 12.90
CA ARG A 151 0.49 -25.72 13.65
C ARG A 151 1.09 -24.33 13.78
N PHE A 152 0.30 -23.32 13.43
CA PHE A 152 0.60 -21.92 13.67
C PHE A 152 -0.29 -21.41 14.79
N GLU A 153 0.32 -20.96 15.87
CA GLU A 153 -0.34 -20.22 16.94
C GLU A 153 -0.07 -18.73 16.71
N TYR A 154 -1.10 -17.90 16.67
CA TYR A 154 -0.96 -16.49 16.29
C TYR A 154 -1.90 -15.60 17.10
N ILE A 155 -1.65 -14.29 17.09
CA ILE A 155 -2.55 -13.31 17.70
C ILE A 155 -3.41 -12.67 16.60
N THR A 156 -4.72 -12.53 16.84
CA THR A 156 -5.65 -11.87 15.91
C THR A 156 -5.49 -10.35 15.91
N GLU A 157 -4.32 -9.89 15.48
CA GLU A 157 -3.95 -8.49 15.35
C GLU A 157 -3.09 -8.33 14.09
N THR A 158 -3.37 -7.29 13.31
CA THR A 158 -2.60 -6.96 12.10
C THR A 158 -2.60 -5.44 11.87
N ARG A 159 -1.93 -5.00 10.82
CA ARG A 159 -1.86 -3.60 10.40
C ARG A 159 -2.17 -3.49 8.92
N GLY A 160 -2.85 -2.41 8.56
CA GLY A 160 -3.02 -2.01 7.17
C GLY A 160 -2.24 -0.75 6.86
N SER A 161 -1.92 -0.56 5.59
CA SER A 161 -1.23 0.64 5.14
C SER A 161 -1.54 0.98 3.69
N VAL A 162 -1.50 2.26 3.35
CA VAL A 162 -1.40 2.75 1.98
C VAL A 162 -0.09 3.51 1.84
N THR A 163 0.68 3.22 0.81
CA THR A 163 1.86 4.00 0.42
C THR A 163 1.64 4.55 -0.98
N ILE A 164 1.79 5.85 -1.12
CA ILE A 164 1.57 6.58 -2.36
C ILE A 164 2.91 7.16 -2.77
N LYS A 165 3.45 6.69 -3.90
CA LYS A 165 4.74 7.10 -4.43
C LYS A 165 4.54 7.89 -5.72
N PRO A 166 4.79 9.20 -5.73
CA PRO A 166 4.79 9.99 -6.95
C PRO A 166 5.95 9.65 -7.89
N ASP A 167 5.67 9.76 -9.18
CA ASP A 167 6.65 9.81 -10.27
C ASP A 167 6.50 11.16 -10.99
N HIS A 168 7.42 12.09 -10.69
CA HIS A 168 7.46 13.45 -11.23
C HIS A 168 7.91 13.51 -12.68
N ASP A 169 8.52 12.45 -13.20
CA ASP A 169 8.98 12.40 -14.58
C ASP A 169 7.84 11.98 -15.51
N ASN A 170 6.96 11.09 -15.03
CA ASN A 170 5.84 10.56 -15.82
C ASN A 170 4.47 11.13 -15.44
N ALA A 171 4.39 12.04 -14.47
CA ALA A 171 3.15 12.60 -13.95
C ALA A 171 2.16 11.53 -13.43
N THR A 172 2.64 10.58 -12.62
CA THR A 172 1.81 9.49 -12.07
C THR A 172 2.01 9.31 -10.56
N LEU A 173 1.04 8.68 -9.90
CA LEU A 173 1.13 8.27 -8.51
C LEU A 173 0.86 6.76 -8.42
N ALA A 174 1.83 6.02 -7.89
CA ALA A 174 1.71 4.60 -7.60
C ALA A 174 1.18 4.39 -6.18
N PHE A 175 0.09 3.63 -6.05
CA PHE A 175 -0.55 3.29 -4.79
C PHE A 175 -0.27 1.84 -4.47
N ARG A 176 0.21 1.60 -3.26
CA ARG A 176 0.39 0.26 -2.68
C ARG A 176 -0.44 0.15 -1.42
N LEU A 177 -1.50 -0.66 -1.46
CA LEU A 177 -2.38 -0.93 -0.34
C LEU A 177 -2.04 -2.30 0.23
N VAL A 178 -1.91 -2.39 1.54
CA VAL A 178 -1.64 -3.63 2.27
C VAL A 178 -2.73 -3.83 3.30
N ASN A 179 -3.30 -5.02 3.33
CA ASN A 179 -4.31 -5.43 4.29
C ASN A 179 -5.60 -4.57 4.30
N ALA A 180 -5.92 -3.90 3.19
CA ALA A 180 -7.13 -3.08 3.06
C ALA A 180 -8.41 -3.93 2.93
N ASN A 181 -8.33 -5.08 2.26
CA ASN A 181 -9.48 -5.97 2.01
C ASN A 181 -9.13 -7.46 2.26
N GLY A 182 -8.45 -7.74 3.37
CA GLY A 182 -7.93 -9.08 3.70
C GLY A 182 -6.41 -9.16 3.56
N PHE A 183 -5.81 -10.35 3.70
CA PHE A 183 -4.35 -10.51 3.62
C PHE A 183 -3.83 -10.46 2.19
N GLU A 184 -3.74 -9.25 1.65
CA GLU A 184 -3.28 -9.01 0.29
C GLU A 184 -2.53 -7.69 0.15
N VAL A 185 -1.80 -7.58 -0.95
CA VAL A 185 -1.15 -6.36 -1.39
C VAL A 185 -1.73 -6.00 -2.76
N VAL A 186 -2.30 -4.82 -2.87
CA VAL A 186 -2.85 -4.29 -4.11
C VAL A 186 -1.98 -3.14 -4.58
N ASN A 187 -1.57 -3.17 -5.85
CA ASN A 187 -0.81 -2.10 -6.47
C ASN A 187 -1.59 -1.55 -7.66
N THR A 188 -1.72 -0.23 -7.74
CA THR A 188 -2.33 0.46 -8.88
C THR A 188 -1.61 1.78 -9.12
N THR A 189 -1.66 2.31 -10.34
CA THR A 189 -1.02 3.57 -10.70
C THR A 189 -2.01 4.46 -11.43
N TRP A 190 -2.13 5.70 -10.96
CA TRP A 190 -3.03 6.69 -11.54
C TRP A 190 -2.25 7.87 -12.12
N PRO A 191 -2.64 8.41 -13.28
CA PRO A 191 -2.13 9.69 -13.76
C PRO A 191 -2.45 10.79 -12.76
N ALA A 192 -1.49 11.68 -12.48
CA ALA A 192 -1.63 12.73 -11.47
C ALA A 192 -2.86 13.62 -11.70
N GLY A 193 -3.19 13.91 -12.96
CA GLY A 193 -4.35 14.75 -13.30
C GLY A 193 -5.70 14.09 -13.01
N LYS A 194 -5.74 12.76 -12.85
CA LYS A 194 -6.95 12.00 -12.49
C LYS A 194 -7.10 11.79 -10.99
N VAL A 195 -6.04 12.02 -10.20
CA VAL A 195 -6.08 11.85 -8.74
C VAL A 195 -6.76 13.07 -8.13
N GLN A 196 -8.07 12.97 -8.01
CA GLN A 196 -8.95 13.95 -7.37
C GLN A 196 -9.84 13.26 -6.34
N THR A 197 -10.72 14.01 -5.69
CA THR A 197 -11.60 13.53 -4.63
C THR A 197 -12.33 12.23 -5.00
N ASP A 198 -12.91 12.12 -6.20
CA ASP A 198 -13.65 10.91 -6.61
C ASP A 198 -12.81 9.63 -6.56
N VAL A 199 -11.56 9.70 -7.03
CA VAL A 199 -10.62 8.56 -6.99
C VAL A 199 -10.21 8.25 -5.56
N LEU A 200 -10.00 9.28 -4.74
CA LEU A 200 -9.64 9.14 -3.33
C LEU A 200 -10.79 8.60 -2.47
N ASP A 201 -12.04 8.91 -2.81
CA ASP A 201 -13.24 8.34 -2.20
C ASP A 201 -13.35 6.85 -2.47
N GLU A 202 -13.05 6.41 -3.70
CA GLU A 202 -12.98 4.98 -4.01
C GLU A 202 -11.86 4.28 -3.23
N MET A 203 -10.70 4.92 -3.04
CA MET A 203 -9.64 4.41 -2.16
C MET A 203 -10.13 4.32 -0.71
N ALA A 204 -10.81 5.35 -0.20
CA ALA A 204 -11.32 5.38 1.17
C ALA A 204 -12.34 4.26 1.40
N LYS A 205 -13.27 4.04 0.46
CA LYS A 205 -14.21 2.90 0.48
C LYS A 205 -13.48 1.56 0.59
N LEU A 206 -12.41 1.39 -0.20
CA LEU A 206 -11.61 0.16 -0.17
C LEU A 206 -10.93 -0.06 1.20
N ILE A 207 -10.40 1.01 1.81
CA ILE A 207 -9.78 0.94 3.16
C ILE A 207 -10.78 0.48 4.22
N VAL A 208 -12.04 0.93 4.14
CA VAL A 208 -13.10 0.54 5.07
C VAL A 208 -13.91 -0.68 4.61
N ALA A 209 -13.33 -1.50 3.72
CA ALA A 209 -13.92 -2.74 3.22
C ALA A 209 -15.31 -2.58 2.56
N GLN A 210 -15.58 -1.41 1.97
CA GLN A 210 -16.76 -1.17 1.13
C GLN A 210 -16.47 -1.46 -0.34
N PRO A 211 -17.51 -1.76 -1.15
CA PRO A 211 -17.36 -1.89 -2.59
C PRO A 211 -16.72 -0.63 -3.19
N SER A 212 -15.68 -0.85 -3.99
CA SER A 212 -14.83 0.20 -4.56
C SER A 212 -14.44 -0.15 -5.99
N ARG A 213 -14.26 0.88 -6.82
CA ARG A 213 -13.75 0.81 -8.20
C ARG A 213 -12.32 1.33 -8.31
N PHE A 214 -11.59 1.39 -7.21
CA PHE A 214 -10.24 1.95 -7.15
C PHE A 214 -9.19 1.12 -7.92
N VAL A 215 -9.46 -0.17 -8.12
CA VAL A 215 -8.55 -1.18 -8.69
C VAL A 215 -9.18 -1.79 -9.93
#